data_AF-A0A7V5UKK5-F1
#
_entry.id   AF-A0A7V5UKK5-F1
#
_cell.length_a   1.000
_cell.length_b   1.000
_cell.length_c   1.000
_cell.angle_alpha   90.00
_cell.angle_beta   90.00
_cell.angle_gamma   90.00
#
_symmetry.space_group_name_H-M   'P 1'
#
loop_
_entity.id
_entity.type
_entity.pdbx_description
1 polymer ?
#
loop_
_entity_poly.entity_id
_entity_poly.type
_entity_poly.pdbx_seq_one_letter_code
_entity_poly.pdbx_strand_id
1 'polypeptide(L)' 'YDGDIVSMTRTIDVHIASLRKKLGTRGRHIETVRGVGYRFKES' A
#
# COMPACT_ATOMS: atom_id res chain seq x y z
N TYR A 1 10.27 -17.45 -7.80
CA TYR A 1 9.94 -16.70 -6.58
C TYR A 1 9.70 -15.22 -6.84
N ASP A 2 10.47 -14.53 -7.70
CA ASP A 2 10.21 -13.10 -8.00
C ASP A 2 8.90 -12.82 -8.75
N GLY A 3 8.44 -13.75 -9.60
CA GLY A 3 7.19 -13.58 -10.36
C GLY A 3 5.95 -13.47 -9.47
N ASP A 4 5.88 -14.25 -8.39
CA ASP A 4 4.75 -14.22 -7.45
C ASP A 4 4.74 -12.94 -6.61
N ILE A 5 5.92 -12.43 -6.22
CA ILE A 5 6.07 -11.19 -5.47
C ILE A 5 5.60 -9.99 -6.31
N VAL A 6 5.95 -9.95 -7.60
CA VAL A 6 5.50 -8.88 -8.51
C VAL A 6 3.99 -8.93 -8.71
N SER A 7 3.41 -10.13 -8.84
CA SER A 7 1.95 -10.33 -8.93
C SER A 7 1.22 -9.88 -7.67
N MET A 8 1.70 -10.28 -6.49
CA MET A 8 1.17 -9.84 -5.20
C MET A 8 1.27 -8.32 -5.03
N THR A 9 2.40 -7.71 -5.42
CA THR A 9 2.60 -6.26 -5.29
C THR A 9 1.54 -5.48 -6.07
N ARG A 10 1.23 -5.88 -7.31
CA ARG A 10 0.15 -5.28 -8.11
C ARG A 10 -1.23 -5.40 -7.47
N THR A 11 -1.52 -6.53 -6.83
CA THR A 11 -2.78 -6.73 -6.11
C THR A 11 -2.84 -5.87 -4.84
N ILE A 12 -1.72 -5.75 -4.12
CA ILE A 12 -1.60 -4.92 -2.93
C ILE A 12 -1.83 -3.44 -3.27
N ASP A 13 -1.31 -2.94 -4.41
CA ASP A 13 -1.56 -1.56 -4.88
C ASP A 13 -3.05 -1.21 -4.94
N VAL A 14 -3.88 -2.11 -5.51
CA VAL A 14 -5.33 -1.91 -5.64
C VAL A 14 -6.00 -1.86 -4.27
N HIS A 15 -5.58 -2.73 -3.36
CA HIS A 15 -6.10 -2.75 -1.99
C HIS A 15 -5.69 -1.50 -1.21
N ILE A 16 -4.45 -1.05 -1.35
CA ILE A 16 -3.95 0.17 -0.70
C ILE A 16 -4.66 1.41 -1.25
N ALA A 17 -4.88 1.51 -2.57
CA ALA A 17 -5.64 2.60 -3.17
C ALA A 17 -7.09 2.65 -2.63
N SER A 18 -7.74 1.49 -2.57
CA SER A 18 -9.09 1.36 -2.00
C SER A 18 -9.13 1.72 -0.52
N LEU A 19 -8.14 1.29 0.26
CA LEU A 19 -8.02 1.58 1.69
C LEU A 19 -7.80 3.08 1.92
N ARG A 20 -6.88 3.72 1.19
CA ARG A 20 -6.66 5.17 1.25
C ARG A 20 -7.95 5.95 0.97
N LYS A 21 -8.73 5.54 -0.02
CA LYS A 21 -10.03 6.16 -0.34
C LYS A 21 -11.03 6.00 0.82
N LYS A 22 -11.12 4.80 1.40
CA LYS A 22 -12.03 4.51 2.54
C LYS A 22 -11.64 5.28 3.81
N LEU A 23 -10.35 5.50 4.04
CA LEU A 23 -9.84 6.23 5.20
C LEU A 23 -9.94 7.76 5.07
N GLY A 24 -10.26 8.27 3.88
CA GLY A 24 -10.38 9.71 3.64
C GLY A 24 -9.09 10.46 4.01
N THR A 25 -9.20 11.48 4.86
CA THR A 25 -8.04 12.29 5.30
C THR A 25 -6.96 11.47 6.01
N ARG A 26 -7.36 10.40 6.73
CA ARG A 26 -6.45 9.47 7.41
C ARG A 26 -5.70 8.56 6.44
N GLY A 27 -6.11 8.48 5.18
CA GLY A 27 -5.37 7.75 4.15
C GLY A 27 -3.94 8.29 3.92
N ARG A 28 -3.68 9.55 4.30
CA ARG A 28 -2.33 10.15 4.28
C ARG A 28 -1.33 9.47 5.24
N HIS A 29 -1.81 8.71 6.21
CA HIS A 29 -0.95 7.92 7.11
C HIS A 29 -0.37 6.67 6.44
N ILE A 30 -0.89 6.24 5.29
CA ILE A 30 -0.33 5.12 4.53
C ILE A 30 0.76 5.64 3.59
N GLU A 31 2.02 5.37 3.93
CA GLU A 31 3.19 5.76 3.16
C GLU A 31 3.67 4.62 2.26
N THR A 32 4.19 4.97 1.08
CA THR A 32 4.85 4.02 0.18
C THR A 32 6.36 4.08 0.40
N VAL A 33 6.95 2.93 0.75
CA VAL A 33 8.39 2.75 0.96
C VAL A 33 8.95 2.03 -0.26
N ARG A 34 9.70 2.73 -1.12
CA ARG A 34 10.25 2.17 -2.36
C ARG A 34 11.15 0.97 -2.08
N GLY A 35 10.96 -0.11 -2.84
CA GLY A 35 11.71 -1.36 -2.69
C GLY A 35 11.31 -2.20 -1.46
N VAL A 36 10.32 -1.76 -0.67
CA VAL A 36 9.87 -2.47 0.54
C VAL A 36 8.36 -2.74 0.51
N GLY A 37 7.54 -1.72 0.24
CA GLY A 37 6.07 -1.85 0.26
C GLY A 37 5.37 -0.64 0.87
N TYR A 38 4.44 -0.86 1.80
CA TYR A 38 3.65 0.19 2.43
C TYR A 38 3.79 0.15 3.94
N ARG A 39 3.74 1.32 4.58
CA ARG A 39 3.80 1.47 6.03
C ARG A 39 2.66 2.37 6.49
N PHE A 40 2.08 2.05 7.64
CA PHE A 40 1.18 2.95 8.34
C PHE A 40 1.98 3.77 9.36
N LYS A 41 1.85 5.10 9.29
CA LYS A 41 2.48 6.02 10.23
C LYS A 41 1.42 6.58 11.16
N GLU A 42 1.44 6.13 12.41
CA GLU A 42 0.70 6.79 13.48
C GLU A 42 1.29 8.19 13.69
N SER A 43 0.39 9.18 13.76
CA SER A 43 0.78 10.58 14.00
C SER A 43 1.22 10.81 15.43
#